data_AF-A0A3E0NAW0-F1
#
_entry.id   AF-A0A3E0NAW0-F1
#
_cell.length_a   1.000
_cell.length_b   1.000
_cell.length_c   1.000
_cell.angle_alpha   90.00
_cell.angle_beta   90.00
_cell.angle_gamma   90.00
#
_symmetry.space_group_name_H-M   'P 1'
#
loop_
_entity.id
_entity.type
_entity.pdbx_description
1 polymer ?
#
loop_
_entity_poly.entity_id
_entity_poly.type
_entity_poly.pdbx_seq_one_letter_code
_entity_poly.pdbx_strand_id
1 'polypeptide(L)' 'MTNQNASKIEFQKPTESGPVRCVLETCDDGSVYVKGDEIEMIFELAHNNLENATRHVEDLGYVRCHEEER' A
#
# COMPACT_ATOMS: atom_id res chain seq x y z
N MET A 1 -4.01 -14.92 -20.75
CA MET A 1 -2.66 -14.61 -20.23
C MET A 1 -2.88 -13.69 -19.03
N THR A 2 -2.96 -14.24 -17.83
CA THR A 2 -3.10 -13.45 -16.60
C THR A 2 -1.69 -13.13 -16.12
N ASN A 3 -1.12 -12.04 -16.61
CA ASN A 3 0.08 -11.47 -15.98
C ASN A 3 -0.36 -10.88 -14.65
N GLN A 4 -0.36 -11.72 -13.61
CA GLN A 4 -0.48 -11.28 -12.23
C GLN A 4 0.93 -10.96 -11.73
N ASN A 5 1.44 -9.79 -12.07
CA ASN A 5 2.66 -9.28 -11.44
C ASN A 5 2.42 -7.91 -10.79
N ALA A 6 1.21 -7.73 -10.25
CA ALA A 6 0.93 -6.62 -9.35
C ALA A 6 1.60 -6.93 -8.00
N SER A 7 2.72 -6.27 -7.71
CA SER A 7 3.35 -6.32 -6.40
C SER A 7 2.43 -5.63 -5.38
N LYS A 8 2.06 -6.36 -4.33
CA LYS A 8 1.22 -5.88 -3.24
C LYS A 8 2.05 -5.72 -1.98
N ILE A 9 1.82 -4.63 -1.26
CA ILE A 9 2.48 -4.37 0.02
C ILE A 9 1.40 -4.08 1.05
N GLU A 10 1.37 -4.88 2.10
CA GLU A 10 0.39 -4.73 3.18
C GLU A 10 0.97 -3.90 4.32
N PHE A 11 0.12 -3.05 4.88
CA PHE A 11 0.41 -2.26 6.07
C PHE A 11 -0.76 -2.33 7.05
N GLN A 12 -0.46 -2.03 8.30
CA GLN A 12 -1.44 -1.96 9.38
C GLN A 12 -1.16 -0.77 10.29
N LYS A 13 -2.21 -0.20 10.86
CA LYS A 13 -2.10 0.86 11.86
C LYS A 13 -2.91 0.49 13.10
N PRO A 14 -2.33 0.53 14.31
CA PRO A 14 -3.10 0.35 15.53
C PRO A 14 -4.00 1.57 15.76
N THR A 15 -5.29 1.34 15.99
CA THR A 15 -6.26 2.36 16.39
C THR A 15 -6.97 1.96 17.67
N GLU A 16 -7.68 2.90 18.32
CA GLU A 16 -8.46 2.61 19.52
C GLU A 16 -9.59 1.58 19.29
N SER A 17 -10.09 1.48 18.06
CA SER A 17 -11.17 0.53 17.70
C SER A 17 -10.66 -0.83 17.22
N GLY A 18 -9.34 -0.98 17.05
CA GLY A 18 -8.70 -2.17 16.49
C GLY A 18 -7.70 -1.83 15.38
N PRO A 19 -6.85 -2.78 14.94
CA PRO A 19 -5.92 -2.53 13.86
C PRO A 19 -6.67 -2.35 12.53
N VAL A 20 -6.42 -1.23 11.85
CA VAL A 20 -6.88 -1.00 10.47
C VAL A 20 -5.80 -1.41 9.50
N ARG A 21 -6.18 -1.86 8.30
CA ARG A 21 -5.22 -2.34 7.29
C ARG A 21 -5.28 -1.47 6.04
N CYS A 22 -4.16 -1.40 5.34
CA CYS A 22 -4.12 -0.88 3.99
C CYS A 22 -3.17 -1.67 3.11
N VAL A 23 -3.45 -1.69 1.81
CA VAL A 23 -2.69 -2.40 0.80
C VAL A 23 -2.30 -1.43 -0.30
N LEU A 24 -1.02 -1.43 -0.65
CA LEU A 24 -0.49 -0.76 -1.82
C LEU A 24 -0.40 -1.78 -2.96
N GLU A 25 -1.11 -1.53 -4.05
CA GLU A 25 -1.14 -2.38 -5.24
C GLU A 25 -0.48 -1.61 -6.39
N THR A 26 0.65 -2.13 -6.87
CA THR A 26 1.34 -1.55 -8.03
C THR A 26 0.77 -2.16 -9.31
N CYS A 27 0.40 -1.31 -10.27
CA CYS A 27 -0.15 -1.73 -11.56
C CYS A 27 0.94 -1.77 -12.65
N ASP A 28 0.65 -2.47 -13.75
CA ASP A 28 1.58 -2.63 -14.88
C ASP A 28 1.94 -1.31 -15.58
N ASP A 29 1.09 -0.31 -15.45
CA ASP A 29 1.30 1.06 -15.95
C ASP A 29 2.21 1.90 -15.03
N GLY A 30 2.62 1.36 -13.88
CA GLY A 30 3.41 2.04 -12.86
C GLY A 30 2.59 2.85 -11.85
N SER A 31 1.27 2.85 -11.95
CA SER A 31 0.38 3.48 -10.98
C SER A 31 0.36 2.69 -9.67
N VAL A 32 0.13 3.37 -8.54
CA VAL A 32 0.02 2.72 -7.22
C VAL A 32 -1.31 3.07 -6.58
N TYR A 33 -2.10 2.04 -6.28
CA TYR A 33 -3.37 2.13 -5.60
C TYR A 33 -3.18 1.85 -4.11
N VAL A 34 -3.58 2.79 -3.27
CA VAL A 34 -3.65 2.63 -1.81
C VAL A 34 -5.09 2.33 -1.45
N LYS A 35 -5.36 1.13 -0.93
CA LYS A 35 -6.70 0.70 -0.48
C LYS A 35 -6.63 0.27 0.97
N GLY A 36 -7.29 0.97 1.87
CA GLY A 36 -7.40 0.63 3.28
C GLY A 36 -8.77 0.96 3.84
N ASP A 37 -9.04 0.46 5.05
CA ASP A 37 -10.35 0.63 5.71
C ASP A 37 -10.76 2.10 5.88
N GLU A 38 -9.78 2.99 6.08
CA GLU A 38 -10.00 4.43 6.31
C GLU A 38 -9.41 5.32 5.21
N ILE A 39 -8.78 4.73 4.18
CA ILE A 39 -8.01 5.47 3.18
C ILE A 39 -8.10 4.81 1.80
N GLU A 40 -8.47 5.59 0.79
CA GLU A 40 -8.43 5.16 -0.60
C GLU A 40 -7.80 6.27 -1.44
N MET A 41 -6.68 5.96 -2.12
CA MET A 41 -5.94 6.93 -2.92
C MET A 41 -5.26 6.26 -4.12
N ILE A 42 -4.97 7.04 -5.15
CA ILE A 42 -4.29 6.58 -6.36
C ILE A 42 -3.14 7.54 -6.67
N PHE A 43 -1.95 7.00 -6.86
CA PHE A 43 -0.76 7.72 -7.30
C PHE A 43 -0.53 7.40 -8.78
N GLU A 44 -0.95 8.32 -9.65
CA GLU A 44 -0.75 8.27 -11.10
C GLU A 44 0.33 9.28 -11.52
N LEU A 45 1.07 8.99 -12.59
CA LEU A 45 1.97 9.94 -13.28
C LEU A 45 3.18 10.49 -12.49
N ALA A 46 3.55 9.92 -11.33
CA ALA A 46 4.78 10.29 -10.61
C ALA A 46 5.91 9.26 -10.77
N HIS A 47 7.16 9.76 -10.77
CA HIS A 47 8.33 8.90 -10.62
C HIS A 47 8.36 8.38 -9.17
N ASN A 48 8.69 7.10 -8.98
CA ASN A 48 8.72 6.45 -7.66
C ASN A 48 7.36 6.43 -6.92
N ASN A 49 6.24 6.20 -7.63
CA ASN A 49 4.89 6.10 -7.04
C ASN A 49 4.84 5.20 -5.80
N LEU A 50 5.53 4.06 -5.83
CA LEU A 50 5.54 3.10 -4.73
C LEU A 50 6.21 3.65 -3.46
N GLU A 51 7.34 4.36 -3.62
CA GLU A 51 8.05 4.97 -2.51
C GLU A 51 7.24 6.13 -1.91
N ASN A 52 6.66 6.98 -2.77
CA ASN A 52 5.80 8.08 -2.33
C ASN A 52 4.56 7.58 -1.60
N ALA A 53 3.89 6.57 -2.14
CA ALA A 53 2.74 5.94 -1.51
C ALA A 53 3.13 5.29 -0.17
N THR A 54 4.26 4.57 -0.12
CA THR A 54 4.78 3.94 1.10
C THR A 54 5.03 4.98 2.18
N ARG A 55 5.79 6.03 1.85
CA ARG A 55 6.09 7.10 2.79
C ARG A 55 4.82 7.81 3.28
N HIS A 56 3.85 8.02 2.39
CA HIS A 56 2.60 8.66 2.76
C HIS A 56 1.80 7.82 3.76
N VAL A 57 1.68 6.50 3.56
CA VAL A 57 1.00 5.63 4.53
C VAL A 57 1.78 5.52 5.84
N GLU A 58 3.11 5.51 5.79
CA GLU A 58 3.96 5.56 7.00
C GLU A 58 3.79 6.86 7.79
N ASP A 59 3.73 8.01 7.12
CA ASP A 59 3.46 9.33 7.73
C ASP A 59 2.07 9.38 8.40
N LEU A 60 1.11 8.61 7.88
CA LEU A 60 -0.22 8.44 8.48
C LEU A 60 -0.21 7.48 9.69
N GLY A 61 0.92 6.85 10.00
CA GLY A 61 1.11 5.94 11.12
C GLY A 61 0.85 4.47 10.80
N TYR A 62 0.75 4.10 9.52
CA TYR A 62 0.73 2.70 9.11
C TYR A 62 2.15 2.12 9.14
N VAL A 63 2.27 0.85 9.51
CA VAL A 63 3.53 0.10 9.52
C VAL A 63 3.41 -1.10 8.60
N ARG A 64 4.49 -1.42 7.88
CA ARG A 64 4.54 -2.56 6.97
C ARG A 64 4.27 -3.86 7.73
N CYS A 65 3.35 -4.67 7.23
CA CYS A 65 3.22 -6.05 7.66
C CYS A 65 4.42 -6.80 7.09
N HIS A 66 5.37 -7.22 7.92
CA HIS A 66 6.45 -8.09 7.45
C HIS A 66 5.83 -9.37 6.90
N GLU A 67 6.09 -9.69 5.63
CA GLU A 67 6.00 -11.06 5.17
C GLU A 67 7.06 -11.84 5.95
N GLU A 68 6.61 -12.68 6.90
CA GLU A 68 7.43 -13.73 7.47
C GLU A 68 7.85 -14.62 6.29
N GLU A 69 9.07 -14.42 5.78
CA GLU A 69 9.75 -15.35 4.89
C GLU A 69 9.81 -16.71 5.63
N ARG A 70 8.94 -17.64 5.25
CA ARG A 70 8.97 -19.04 5.70
C ARG A 70 9.72 -19.93 4.73
#